data_AF-A0A833T9J7-F1
#
_entry.id   AF-A0A833T9J7-F1
#
_cell.length_a   1.000
_cell.length_b   1.000
_cell.length_c   1.000
_cell.angle_alpha   90.00
_cell.angle_beta   90.00
_cell.angle_gamma   90.00
#
_symmetry.space_group_name_H-M   'P 1'
#
loop_
_entity.id
_entity.type
_entity.pdbx_description
1 polymer ?
#
loop_
_entity_poly.entity_id
_entity_poly.type
_entity_poly.pdbx_seq_one_letter_code
_entity_poly.pdbx_strand_id
1 'polypeptide(L)'
;MPRGVRREDLNATGEGSPTEGKVRQRFGRDEDHLLALQVSVDAPYNARHGAIGETWDAVAERLNEHPDFHMRPIKGTTAKARFDTIVARHRLLMEKASVEESDEMKSPFRRIMSDLVQEIDSRPKGNTKLPEHEGEEDQEERATREPRSSSRLGKRRASSDAFEAEPERREVPRTTGTKQTRIQPEPPVSEETEVDEEPTPSQEPVTVDLITVQQAMAELIKMQHAIATAPSDAPFRELEKINATRIREEEEKTKQRGIELQIEIQRTKRRQLELEFEREERKKDREEHAKLIASLVQRLEPKKD
;
A
#
# COMPACT_ATOMS: atom_id res chain seq x y z
N MET A 1 -17.81 -19.65 51.22
CA MET A 1 -17.11 -20.83 50.65
C MET A 1 -18.05 -22.02 50.76
N PRO A 2 -18.25 -22.91 49.77
CA PRO A 2 -17.19 -23.53 48.94
C PRO A 2 -17.52 -23.62 47.42
N ARG A 3 -16.50 -23.52 46.56
CA ARG A 3 -15.85 -24.56 45.72
C ARG A 3 -16.65 -24.99 44.49
N GLY A 4 -15.97 -24.84 43.35
CA GLY A 4 -16.49 -25.16 42.03
C GLY A 4 -16.73 -26.64 41.78
N VAL A 5 -17.41 -26.88 40.66
CA VAL A 5 -17.58 -28.19 40.06
C VAL A 5 -17.18 -28.06 38.59
N ARG A 6 -16.14 -28.83 38.23
CA ARG A 6 -15.69 -29.09 36.87
C ARG A 6 -16.85 -29.65 36.04
N ARG A 7 -17.03 -29.17 34.82
CA ARG A 7 -17.80 -29.83 33.76
C ARG A 7 -16.84 -30.22 32.65
N GLU A 8 -15.94 -31.15 32.98
CA GLU A 8 -15.56 -32.18 32.04
C GLU A 8 -16.53 -33.35 32.30
N ASP A 9 -16.90 -34.08 31.26
CA ASP A 9 -17.86 -35.20 31.22
C ASP A 9 -19.31 -34.84 30.88
N LEU A 10 -19.55 -34.41 29.63
CA LEU A 10 -20.73 -34.84 28.85
C LEU A 10 -20.38 -34.84 27.35
N ASN A 11 -19.61 -35.85 26.92
CA ASN A 11 -19.66 -36.34 25.55
C ASN A 11 -20.73 -37.43 25.49
N ALA A 12 -21.92 -37.09 25.01
CA ALA A 12 -22.91 -38.03 24.51
C ALA A 12 -23.76 -37.33 23.44
N THR A 13 -23.35 -37.55 22.19
CA THR A 13 -24.14 -37.67 20.97
C THR A 13 -25.59 -37.13 21.04
N GLY A 14 -25.77 -35.93 20.51
CA GLY A 14 -27.07 -35.37 20.18
C GLY A 14 -26.87 -34.30 19.13
N GLU A 15 -27.24 -34.62 17.89
CA GLU A 15 -27.26 -33.70 16.75
C GLU A 15 -28.05 -32.44 17.12
N GLY A 16 -27.32 -31.38 17.44
CA GLY A 16 -27.84 -30.03 17.51
C GLY A 16 -26.92 -29.19 16.65
N SER A 17 -27.43 -28.70 15.52
CA SER A 17 -26.71 -27.78 14.65
C SER A 17 -26.04 -26.70 15.52
N PRO A 18 -24.73 -26.48 15.42
CA PRO A 18 -24.19 -25.27 15.98
C PRO A 18 -24.85 -24.16 15.17
N THR A 19 -25.72 -23.39 15.80
CA THR A 19 -25.90 -22.01 15.35
C THR A 19 -24.56 -21.34 15.61
N GLU A 20 -23.60 -21.58 14.71
CA GLU A 20 -22.32 -20.90 14.66
C GLU A 20 -22.67 -19.43 14.57
N GLY A 21 -22.62 -18.74 15.71
CA GLY A 21 -22.50 -17.30 15.71
C GLY A 21 -21.34 -17.00 14.76
N LYS A 22 -21.61 -16.32 13.64
CA LYS A 22 -20.66 -16.09 12.55
C LYS A 22 -19.40 -15.44 13.10
N VAL A 23 -18.44 -16.25 13.53
CA VAL A 23 -17.12 -15.78 13.93
C VAL A 23 -16.51 -15.21 12.67
N ARG A 24 -16.17 -13.93 12.73
CA ARG A 24 -15.56 -13.24 11.59
C ARG A 24 -14.21 -13.90 11.33
N GLN A 25 -14.09 -14.52 10.16
CA GLN A 25 -12.83 -15.09 9.70
C GLN A 25 -11.77 -14.00 9.55
N ARG A 26 -10.53 -14.33 9.87
CA ARG A 26 -9.39 -13.41 9.84
C ARG A 26 -8.30 -14.01 8.98
N PHE A 27 -7.60 -13.16 8.25
CA PHE A 27 -6.38 -13.52 7.52
C PHE A 27 -5.31 -14.03 8.49
N GLY A 28 -4.88 -15.26 8.27
CA GLY A 28 -3.73 -15.86 8.91
C GLY A 28 -2.44 -15.62 8.12
N ARG A 29 -1.39 -16.33 8.53
CA ARG A 29 -0.05 -16.20 7.95
C ARG A 29 0.02 -16.80 6.55
N ASP A 30 -0.66 -17.92 6.32
CA ASP A 30 -0.66 -18.61 5.04
C ASP A 30 -1.45 -17.82 4.00
N GLU A 31 -2.58 -17.23 4.39
CA GLU A 31 -3.34 -16.33 3.52
C GLU A 31 -2.58 -15.05 3.19
N ASP A 32 -1.85 -14.48 4.16
CA ASP A 32 -1.00 -13.32 3.92
C ASP A 32 0.14 -13.65 2.94
N HIS A 33 0.69 -14.88 3.03
CA HIS A 33 1.72 -15.34 2.11
C HIS A 33 1.20 -15.51 0.69
N LEU A 34 0.03 -16.13 0.52
CA LEU A 34 -0.65 -16.26 -0.77
C LEU A 34 -1.00 -14.89 -1.36
N LEU A 35 -1.51 -13.96 -0.54
CA LEU A 35 -1.79 -12.60 -0.97
C LEU A 35 -0.52 -11.88 -1.45
N ALA A 36 0.59 -12.00 -0.72
CA ALA A 36 1.85 -11.39 -1.14
C ALA A 36 2.40 -11.99 -2.45
N LEU A 37 2.33 -13.32 -2.61
CA LEU A 37 2.69 -14.00 -3.85
C LEU A 37 1.83 -13.51 -5.02
N GLN A 38 0.51 -13.46 -4.84
CA GLN A 38 -0.40 -13.03 -5.90
C GLN A 38 -0.15 -11.57 -6.30
N VAL A 39 0.09 -10.70 -5.32
CA VAL A 39 0.42 -9.29 -5.56
C VAL A 39 1.76 -9.12 -6.27
N SER A 40 2.76 -9.98 -6.01
CA SER A 40 4.03 -9.96 -6.76
C SER A 40 3.90 -10.39 -8.22
N VAL A 41 2.92 -11.24 -8.53
CA VAL A 41 2.66 -11.69 -9.91
C VAL A 41 1.82 -10.67 -10.67
N ASP A 42 0.75 -10.18 -10.05
CA ASP A 42 -0.23 -9.31 -10.73
C ASP A 42 0.16 -7.83 -10.71
N ALA A 43 1.08 -7.45 -9.82
CA ALA A 43 1.56 -6.10 -9.61
C ALA A 43 0.44 -5.03 -9.67
N PRO A 44 -0.64 -5.14 -8.86
CA PRO A 44 -1.80 -4.25 -8.93
C PRO A 44 -1.44 -2.78 -8.64
N TYR A 45 -0.32 -2.54 -7.96
CA TYR A 45 0.24 -1.21 -7.70
C TYR A 45 0.86 -0.55 -8.95
N ASN A 46 1.09 -1.31 -10.02
CA ASN A 46 1.59 -0.82 -11.31
C ASN A 46 0.45 -0.46 -12.29
N ALA A 47 -0.80 -0.63 -11.87
CA ALA A 47 -1.97 -0.35 -12.70
C ALA A 47 -2.09 1.14 -13.06
N ARG A 48 -2.63 1.42 -14.25
CA ARG A 48 -2.93 2.80 -14.69
C ARG A 48 -3.91 3.48 -13.73
N HIS A 49 -3.79 4.79 -13.56
CA HIS A 49 -4.76 5.58 -12.79
C HIS A 49 -6.18 5.34 -13.35
N GLY A 50 -7.10 4.88 -12.49
CA GLY A 50 -8.47 4.49 -12.86
C GLY A 50 -8.70 2.98 -12.94
N ALA A 51 -7.69 2.18 -13.27
CA ALA A 51 -7.78 0.72 -13.37
C ALA A 51 -7.36 -0.03 -12.09
N ILE A 52 -6.89 0.71 -11.07
CA ILE A 52 -6.39 0.14 -9.80
C ILE A 52 -7.47 -0.74 -9.14
N GLY A 53 -8.74 -0.32 -9.16
CA GLY A 53 -9.82 -1.12 -8.56
C GLY A 53 -9.96 -2.49 -9.22
N GLU A 54 -9.99 -2.52 -10.55
CA GLU A 54 -10.14 -3.72 -11.36
C GLU A 54 -8.96 -4.69 -11.19
N THR A 55 -7.72 -4.18 -11.10
CA THR A 55 -6.55 -5.04 -10.88
C THR A 55 -6.56 -5.67 -9.49
N TRP A 56 -7.04 -4.95 -8.47
CA TRP A 56 -7.24 -5.53 -7.14
C TRP A 56 -8.38 -6.55 -7.11
N ASP A 57 -9.46 -6.31 -7.87
CA ASP A 57 -10.55 -7.28 -7.98
C ASP A 57 -10.07 -8.57 -8.67
N ALA A 58 -9.25 -8.48 -9.72
CA ALA A 58 -8.62 -9.64 -10.36
C ALA A 58 -7.71 -10.43 -9.40
N VAL A 59 -6.92 -9.75 -8.55
CA VAL A 59 -6.12 -10.40 -7.50
C VAL A 59 -7.02 -11.17 -6.53
N ALA A 60 -8.15 -10.57 -6.13
CA ALA A 60 -9.08 -11.20 -5.21
C ALA A 60 -9.76 -12.42 -5.84
N GLU A 61 -10.14 -12.36 -7.12
CA GLU A 61 -10.68 -13.49 -7.88
C GLU A 61 -9.71 -14.66 -7.91
N ARG A 62 -8.43 -14.42 -8.25
CA ARG A 62 -7.40 -15.46 -8.27
C ARG A 62 -7.17 -16.10 -6.89
N LEU A 63 -7.20 -15.30 -5.83
CA LEU A 63 -7.11 -15.82 -4.46
C LEU A 63 -8.32 -16.66 -4.09
N ASN A 64 -9.54 -16.24 -4.47
CA ASN A 64 -10.76 -17.00 -4.19
C ASN A 64 -10.81 -18.35 -4.94
N GLU A 65 -10.11 -18.47 -6.08
CA GLU A 65 -9.96 -19.71 -6.84
C GLU A 65 -8.83 -20.62 -6.30
N HIS A 66 -7.96 -20.10 -5.43
CA HIS A 66 -6.81 -20.84 -4.94
C HIS A 66 -7.22 -21.90 -3.90
N PRO A 67 -6.82 -23.18 -4.05
CA PRO A 67 -7.28 -24.28 -3.19
C PRO A 67 -6.84 -24.12 -1.73
N ASP A 68 -5.68 -23.52 -1.49
CA ASP A 68 -5.14 -23.30 -0.14
C ASP A 68 -5.59 -21.96 0.49
N PHE A 69 -6.47 -21.21 -0.18
CA PHE A 69 -7.00 -19.96 0.36
C PHE A 69 -8.29 -20.22 1.13
N HIS A 70 -8.16 -20.38 2.44
CA HIS A 70 -9.26 -20.83 3.30
C HIS A 70 -10.27 -19.73 3.65
N MET A 71 -10.07 -18.50 3.21
CA MET A 71 -10.97 -17.37 3.51
C MET A 71 -12.28 -17.46 2.72
N ARG A 72 -13.36 -16.95 3.31
CA ARG A 72 -14.57 -16.62 2.54
C ARG A 72 -14.22 -15.70 1.38
N PRO A 73 -14.93 -15.78 0.24
CA PRO A 73 -14.65 -14.98 -0.92
C PRO A 73 -14.46 -13.50 -0.58
N ILE A 74 -13.29 -12.97 -0.92
CA ILE A 74 -12.91 -11.58 -0.67
C ILE A 74 -13.07 -10.74 -1.93
N LYS A 75 -13.18 -9.42 -1.76
CA LYS A 75 -13.17 -8.44 -2.86
C LYS A 75 -11.80 -7.76 -2.96
N GLY A 76 -11.51 -7.10 -4.08
CA GLY A 76 -10.27 -6.38 -4.29
C GLY A 76 -10.02 -5.30 -3.24
N THR A 77 -11.06 -4.61 -2.80
CA THR A 77 -10.97 -3.64 -1.68
C THR A 77 -10.46 -4.27 -0.37
N THR A 78 -10.83 -5.52 -0.10
CA THR A 78 -10.38 -6.25 1.10
C THR A 78 -8.94 -6.75 0.92
N ALA A 79 -8.60 -7.26 -0.26
CA ALA A 79 -7.24 -7.67 -0.62
C ALA A 79 -6.27 -6.49 -0.50
N LYS A 80 -6.62 -5.34 -1.11
CA LYS A 80 -5.85 -4.09 -1.03
C LYS A 80 -5.65 -3.63 0.42
N ALA A 81 -6.74 -3.53 1.19
CA ALA A 81 -6.66 -3.09 2.57
C ALA A 81 -5.77 -4.02 3.41
N ARG A 82 -5.87 -5.34 3.18
CA ARG A 82 -5.01 -6.30 3.88
C ARG A 82 -3.54 -6.12 3.47
N PHE A 83 -3.26 -6.02 2.18
CA PHE A 83 -1.90 -5.79 1.68
C PHE A 83 -1.29 -4.49 2.25
N ASP A 84 -2.05 -3.40 2.27
CA ASP A 84 -1.63 -2.12 2.89
C ASP A 84 -1.23 -2.33 4.37
N THR A 85 -1.97 -3.15 5.14
CA THR A 85 -1.59 -3.48 6.53
C THR A 85 -0.34 -4.35 6.64
N ILE A 86 -0.12 -5.27 5.69
CA ILE A 86 1.07 -6.13 5.64
C ILE A 86 2.31 -5.27 5.33
N VAL A 87 2.23 -4.39 4.35
CA VAL A 87 3.30 -3.44 3.99
C VAL A 87 3.65 -2.53 5.17
N ALA A 88 2.65 -1.93 5.83
CA ALA A 88 2.89 -1.08 6.99
C ALA A 88 3.59 -1.84 8.14
N ARG A 89 3.14 -3.08 8.42
CA ARG A 89 3.79 -3.95 9.40
C ARG A 89 5.20 -4.31 9.00
N HIS A 90 5.44 -4.57 7.71
CA HIS A 90 6.76 -4.93 7.19
C HIS A 90 7.76 -3.79 7.37
N ARG A 91 7.39 -2.55 7.00
CA ARG A 91 8.23 -1.35 7.18
C ARG A 91 8.63 -1.15 8.64
N LEU A 92 7.66 -1.24 9.56
CA LEU A 92 7.90 -1.13 11.00
C LEU A 92 8.82 -2.24 11.54
N LEU A 93 8.77 -3.43 10.94
CA LEU A 93 9.68 -4.52 11.31
C LEU A 93 11.08 -4.32 10.74
N MET A 94 11.25 -3.76 9.54
CA MET A 94 12.58 -3.44 9.00
C MET A 94 13.28 -2.35 9.81
N GLU A 95 12.55 -1.32 10.27
CA GLU A 95 13.07 -0.30 11.17
C GLU A 95 13.59 -0.90 12.48
N LYS A 96 12.88 -1.89 13.03
CA LYS A 96 13.27 -2.58 14.27
C LYS A 96 14.38 -3.60 14.08
N ALA A 97 14.34 -4.37 12.99
CA ALA A 97 15.32 -5.40 12.70
C ALA A 97 16.66 -4.82 12.21
N SER A 98 16.71 -3.55 11.81
CA SER A 98 17.97 -2.80 11.67
C SER A 98 18.75 -2.69 12.99
N VAL A 99 18.12 -2.97 14.14
CA VAL A 99 18.72 -2.94 15.48
C VAL A 99 18.99 -4.36 16.02
N GLU A 100 18.21 -5.36 15.59
CA GLU A 100 18.33 -6.76 16.00
C GLU A 100 18.26 -7.67 14.77
N GLU A 101 19.40 -8.24 14.36
CA GLU A 101 19.47 -9.19 13.26
C GLU A 101 18.83 -10.53 13.69
N SER A 102 17.53 -10.66 13.43
CA SER A 102 16.76 -11.87 13.76
C SER A 102 16.71 -12.83 12.56
N ASP A 103 16.86 -14.13 12.84
CA ASP A 103 16.78 -15.24 11.87
C ASP A 103 15.40 -15.32 11.17
N GLU A 104 14.40 -14.58 11.66
CA GLU A 104 13.10 -14.38 11.01
C GLU A 104 13.21 -13.65 9.65
N MET A 105 14.29 -12.89 9.41
CA MET A 105 14.59 -12.22 8.13
C MET A 105 14.70 -13.20 6.94
N LYS A 106 15.02 -14.48 7.18
CA LYS A 106 15.23 -15.47 6.12
C LYS A 106 13.95 -16.19 5.67
N SER A 107 12.81 -15.90 6.29
CA SER A 107 11.52 -16.49 5.89
C SER A 107 11.18 -16.15 4.42
N PRO A 108 10.72 -17.12 3.60
CA PRO A 108 10.36 -16.88 2.19
C PRO A 108 9.37 -15.72 2.00
N PHE A 109 8.39 -15.61 2.92
CA PHE A 109 7.44 -14.50 2.96
C PHE A 109 8.12 -13.14 3.12
N ARG A 110 9.19 -13.06 3.93
CA ARG A 110 9.92 -11.80 4.16
C ARG A 110 10.68 -11.36 2.92
N ARG A 111 11.30 -12.29 2.19
CA ARG A 111 11.98 -11.98 0.93
C ARG A 111 11.03 -11.34 -0.07
N ILE A 112 9.88 -11.99 -0.29
CA ILE A 112 8.82 -11.46 -1.17
C ILE A 112 8.36 -10.08 -0.72
N MET A 113 8.13 -9.88 0.58
CA MET A 113 7.70 -8.58 1.09
C MET A 113 8.78 -7.50 0.99
N SER A 114 10.05 -7.83 1.19
CA SER A 114 11.17 -6.90 0.98
C SER A 114 11.25 -6.49 -0.49
N ASP A 115 11.18 -7.45 -1.41
CA ASP A 115 11.25 -7.19 -2.85
C ASP A 115 10.07 -6.32 -3.31
N LEU A 116 8.85 -6.64 -2.87
CA LEU A 116 7.64 -5.87 -3.14
C LEU A 116 7.72 -4.43 -2.62
N VAL A 117 8.15 -4.25 -1.36
CA VAL A 117 8.26 -2.91 -0.77
C VAL A 117 9.35 -2.10 -1.47
N GLN A 118 10.47 -2.72 -1.84
CA GLN A 118 11.51 -2.07 -2.62
C GLN A 118 11.01 -1.64 -4.01
N GLU A 119 10.22 -2.48 -4.71
CA GLU A 119 9.63 -2.12 -6.00
C GLU A 119 8.63 -0.96 -5.86
N ILE A 120 7.81 -0.97 -4.81
CA ILE A 120 6.84 0.09 -4.54
C ILE A 120 7.55 1.42 -4.20
N ASP A 121 8.62 1.37 -3.40
CA ASP A 121 9.31 2.57 -2.90
C ASP A 121 10.33 3.14 -3.91
N SER A 122 10.91 2.32 -4.78
CA SER A 122 11.83 2.75 -5.85
C SER A 122 11.13 3.52 -6.97
N ARG A 123 9.79 3.53 -7.01
CA ARG A 123 9.03 4.34 -7.97
C ARG A 123 9.20 5.83 -7.63
N PRO A 124 9.75 6.65 -8.54
CA PRO A 124 9.72 8.09 -8.36
C PRO A 124 8.26 8.52 -8.29
N LYS A 125 7.86 9.17 -7.20
CA LYS A 125 6.51 9.75 -7.00
C LYS A 125 6.22 10.93 -7.97
N GLY A 126 6.83 10.95 -9.16
CA GLY A 126 6.94 12.12 -10.02
C GLY A 126 7.00 11.88 -11.53
N ASN A 127 6.67 10.69 -12.05
CA ASN A 127 6.59 10.48 -13.51
C ASN A 127 5.15 10.46 -14.03
N THR A 128 4.41 11.54 -13.75
CA THR A 128 3.20 11.96 -14.50
C THR A 128 3.58 12.89 -15.66
N LYS A 129 4.67 12.59 -16.36
CA LYS A 129 4.99 13.20 -17.66
C LYS A 129 5.44 12.10 -18.60
N LEU A 130 4.49 11.61 -19.39
CA LEU A 130 4.79 10.95 -20.66
C LEU A 130 5.52 11.96 -21.55
N PRO A 131 6.59 11.58 -22.26
CA PRO A 131 7.12 12.37 -23.35
C PRO A 131 6.21 12.26 -24.58
N GLU A 132 5.92 13.43 -25.14
CA GLU A 132 5.78 13.75 -26.57
C GLU A 132 5.28 12.64 -27.51
N HIS A 133 4.03 12.80 -27.94
CA HIS A 133 3.67 12.49 -29.32
C HIS A 133 3.72 13.82 -30.08
N GLU A 134 4.90 14.18 -30.58
CA GLU A 134 5.02 15.17 -31.65
C GLU A 134 4.44 14.57 -32.94
N GLY A 135 3.68 15.40 -33.63
CA GLY A 135 2.82 15.04 -34.76
C GLY A 135 1.95 16.25 -35.05
N GLU A 136 2.59 17.29 -35.57
CA GLU A 136 2.04 18.45 -36.28
C GLU A 136 0.98 17.95 -37.31
N GLU A 137 -0.15 18.60 -37.60
CA GLU A 137 -0.32 19.97 -38.08
C GLU A 137 -1.78 20.46 -37.90
N ASP A 138 -1.93 21.77 -37.67
CA ASP A 138 -2.94 22.70 -38.19
C ASP A 138 -4.45 22.54 -37.90
N GLN A 139 -4.98 23.40 -37.02
CA GLN A 139 -5.73 24.62 -37.43
C GLN A 139 -6.24 25.43 -36.23
N GLU A 140 -5.69 26.63 -36.12
CA GLU A 140 -6.32 27.93 -35.85
C GLU A 140 -7.84 27.93 -35.60
N GLU A 141 -8.30 28.29 -34.39
CA GLU A 141 -9.18 29.47 -34.22
C GLU A 141 -9.24 29.94 -32.77
N ARG A 142 -9.05 31.25 -32.62
CA ARG A 142 -8.93 32.00 -31.37
C ARG A 142 -10.21 32.80 -31.18
N ALA A 143 -11.06 32.50 -30.20
CA ALA A 143 -11.95 33.53 -29.66
C ALA A 143 -12.59 33.21 -28.29
N THR A 144 -12.35 34.13 -27.36
CA THR A 144 -13.26 34.61 -26.29
C THR A 144 -13.39 33.87 -24.95
N ARG A 145 -12.89 34.59 -23.95
CA ARG A 145 -13.17 34.54 -22.51
C ARG A 145 -14.68 34.65 -22.21
N GLU A 146 -15.20 33.88 -21.26
CA GLU A 146 -15.53 34.34 -19.88
C GLU A 146 -16.31 33.29 -19.06
N PRO A 147 -16.20 33.32 -17.71
CA PRO A 147 -16.77 32.32 -16.81
C PRO A 147 -18.19 32.71 -16.38
N ARG A 148 -19.15 31.77 -16.51
CA ARG A 148 -20.48 31.91 -15.89
C ARG A 148 -20.60 31.01 -14.66
N SER A 149 -20.52 31.66 -13.49
CA SER A 149 -21.12 31.16 -12.25
C SER A 149 -22.65 31.19 -12.34
N SER A 150 -23.30 30.08 -12.03
CA SER A 150 -24.71 29.99 -11.59
C SER A 150 -25.00 28.53 -11.24
N SER A 151 -24.97 28.12 -9.97
CA SER A 151 -26.08 28.23 -9.01
C SER A 151 -27.16 27.15 -9.16
N ARG A 152 -27.15 26.25 -8.15
CA ARG A 152 -28.29 25.75 -7.34
C ARG A 152 -29.14 24.55 -7.81
N LEU A 153 -29.53 23.81 -6.76
CA LEU A 153 -30.59 22.79 -6.60
C LEU A 153 -30.27 21.42 -7.20
N GLY A 154 -30.36 20.28 -6.50
CA GLY A 154 -31.11 19.96 -5.30
C GLY A 154 -32.20 18.93 -5.62
N LYS A 155 -32.05 17.72 -5.05
CA LYS A 155 -33.06 16.68 -4.73
C LYS A 155 -33.58 15.70 -5.81
N ARG A 156 -33.20 14.43 -5.53
CA ARG A 156 -34.03 13.20 -5.29
C ARG A 156 -34.71 12.46 -6.46
N ARG A 157 -34.20 11.21 -6.65
CA ARG A 157 -34.84 9.87 -6.71
C ARG A 157 -36.22 9.67 -7.36
N ALA A 158 -36.27 8.68 -8.27
CA ALA A 158 -37.24 7.55 -8.37
C ALA A 158 -37.00 6.84 -9.74
N SER A 159 -36.49 5.60 -9.80
CA SER A 159 -37.14 4.27 -9.74
C SER A 159 -37.88 3.81 -11.01
N SER A 160 -37.43 2.69 -11.58
CA SER A 160 -38.15 1.56 -12.23
C SER A 160 -37.04 0.58 -12.65
N ASP A 161 -36.93 -0.68 -12.20
CA ASP A 161 -37.83 -1.85 -12.24
C ASP A 161 -38.14 -2.35 -13.66
N ALA A 162 -37.48 -3.44 -14.08
CA ALA A 162 -38.02 -4.53 -14.91
C ALA A 162 -36.92 -5.57 -15.29
N PHE A 163 -37.06 -6.73 -14.67
CA PHE A 163 -36.78 -8.13 -15.05
C PHE A 163 -36.20 -8.55 -16.43
N GLU A 164 -35.45 -9.66 -16.32
CA GLU A 164 -35.18 -10.78 -17.25
C GLU A 164 -34.45 -10.54 -18.57
N ALA A 165 -33.30 -11.21 -18.75
CA ALA A 165 -33.26 -12.52 -19.41
C ALA A 165 -31.81 -13.04 -19.51
N GLU A 166 -31.60 -14.23 -18.97
CA GLU A 166 -30.52 -15.15 -19.33
C GLU A 166 -30.67 -15.54 -20.83
N PRO A 167 -29.57 -15.91 -21.50
CA PRO A 167 -29.62 -17.29 -21.99
C PRO A 167 -28.32 -18.07 -21.85
N GLU A 168 -28.54 -19.33 -21.49
CA GLU A 168 -27.71 -20.51 -21.61
C GLU A 168 -26.99 -20.71 -22.97
N ARG A 169 -25.81 -21.32 -22.85
CA ARG A 169 -25.25 -22.46 -23.62
C ARG A 169 -24.65 -22.30 -25.04
N ARG A 170 -23.52 -23.03 -25.15
CA ARG A 170 -22.88 -23.69 -26.32
C ARG A 170 -22.17 -22.74 -27.30
N GLU A 171 -21.00 -23.03 -27.86
CA GLU A 171 -20.31 -24.30 -28.12
C GLU A 171 -18.82 -24.03 -28.44
N VAL A 172 -17.98 -25.05 -28.22
CA VAL A 172 -16.55 -25.12 -28.59
C VAL A 172 -16.39 -25.20 -30.12
N PRO A 173 -15.25 -24.78 -30.70
CA PRO A 173 -14.36 -25.81 -31.25
C PRO A 173 -12.85 -25.56 -31.09
N ARG A 174 -12.14 -26.69 -30.93
CA ARG A 174 -10.69 -26.91 -30.98
C ARG A 174 -10.10 -26.66 -32.37
N THR A 175 -8.85 -26.18 -32.44
CA THR A 175 -7.79 -26.58 -33.40
C THR A 175 -6.41 -26.21 -32.80
N THR A 176 -5.62 -27.14 -32.26
CA THR A 176 -4.47 -27.86 -32.88
C THR A 176 -3.17 -27.05 -33.13
N GLY A 177 -2.04 -27.59 -32.65
CA GLY A 177 -0.65 -27.29 -33.07
C GLY A 177 0.24 -26.77 -31.93
N THR A 178 0.84 -27.59 -31.06
CA THR A 178 2.02 -28.46 -31.26
C THR A 178 3.24 -27.74 -31.83
N LYS A 179 4.25 -27.49 -30.98
CA LYS A 179 5.66 -27.88 -31.15
C LYS A 179 6.51 -27.49 -29.92
N GLN A 180 6.82 -28.50 -29.11
CA GLN A 180 8.04 -28.56 -28.30
C GLN A 180 9.23 -28.77 -29.22
N THR A 181 10.38 -28.16 -28.92
CA THR A 181 11.66 -28.86 -29.10
C THR A 181 12.65 -28.46 -28.01
N ARG A 182 12.84 -29.40 -27.09
CA ARG A 182 14.00 -29.62 -26.22
C ARG A 182 15.13 -30.20 -27.08
N ILE A 183 16.40 -29.88 -26.79
CA ILE A 183 17.58 -30.80 -26.83
C ILE A 183 18.82 -30.02 -26.33
N GLN A 184 19.43 -30.55 -25.27
CA GLN A 184 20.88 -30.57 -24.95
C GLN A 184 21.42 -31.92 -25.44
N PRO A 185 22.73 -32.14 -25.75
CA PRO A 185 23.86 -32.02 -24.79
C PRO A 185 25.27 -31.65 -25.36
N GLU A 186 26.25 -31.48 -24.46
CA GLU A 186 27.72 -31.36 -24.66
C GLU A 186 28.41 -32.69 -25.09
N PRO A 187 29.77 -32.91 -25.04
CA PRO A 187 31.00 -32.09 -25.22
C PRO A 187 31.94 -32.72 -26.32
N PRO A 188 33.26 -32.41 -26.43
CA PRO A 188 34.29 -33.16 -25.68
C PRO A 188 35.57 -32.39 -25.27
N VAL A 189 36.38 -33.11 -24.50
CA VAL A 189 37.62 -32.82 -23.75
C VAL A 189 38.89 -33.17 -24.58
N SER A 190 40.07 -32.79 -24.04
CA SER A 190 41.46 -33.24 -24.32
C SER A 190 42.26 -32.29 -25.26
N GLU A 191 43.52 -31.92 -25.03
CA GLU A 191 44.63 -32.56 -24.29
C GLU A 191 45.80 -31.55 -24.06
N GLU A 192 46.76 -31.98 -23.24
CA GLU A 192 48.00 -31.35 -22.76
C GLU A 192 48.99 -31.00 -23.91
N THR A 193 49.95 -30.06 -23.84
CA THR A 193 51.33 -30.26 -23.31
C THR A 193 52.19 -28.97 -23.49
N GLU A 194 52.72 -28.48 -22.37
CA GLU A 194 54.09 -27.99 -22.04
C GLU A 194 55.17 -27.52 -23.07
N VAL A 195 55.88 -26.42 -22.67
CA VAL A 195 57.28 -25.93 -22.97
C VAL A 195 57.52 -25.34 -24.39
N ASP A 196 58.11 -24.15 -24.66
CA ASP A 196 59.22 -23.41 -24.06
C ASP A 196 59.25 -21.92 -24.50
N GLU A 197 60.08 -21.15 -23.82
CA GLU A 197 60.70 -19.85 -24.15
C GLU A 197 59.92 -18.51 -24.12
N GLU A 198 60.42 -17.68 -23.20
CA GLU A 198 60.26 -16.24 -23.01
C GLU A 198 60.71 -15.43 -24.27
N PRO A 199 60.05 -14.29 -24.56
CA PRO A 199 60.85 -13.06 -24.49
C PRO A 199 60.09 -11.87 -23.88
N THR A 200 60.71 -11.28 -22.86
CA THR A 200 60.82 -9.84 -22.57
C THR A 200 59.82 -8.89 -23.28
N PRO A 201 58.96 -8.16 -22.54
CA PRO A 201 58.28 -7.00 -23.10
C PRO A 201 59.26 -5.80 -23.15
N SER A 202 59.78 -5.52 -24.34
CA SER A 202 60.42 -4.24 -24.66
C SER A 202 59.44 -3.10 -24.39
N GLN A 203 59.82 -2.20 -23.50
CA GLN A 203 59.16 -0.91 -23.31
C GLN A 203 59.33 -0.08 -24.59
N GLU A 204 58.23 0.21 -25.28
CA GLU A 204 58.20 1.27 -26.28
C GLU A 204 58.24 2.63 -25.58
N PRO A 205 59.10 3.57 -25.99
CA PRO A 205 59.04 4.93 -25.48
C PRO A 205 57.80 5.61 -26.07
N VAL A 206 56.81 5.88 -25.21
CA VAL A 206 55.69 6.77 -25.54
C VAL A 206 56.28 8.14 -25.82
N THR A 207 56.45 8.46 -27.11
CA THR A 207 56.76 9.81 -27.55
C THR A 207 55.48 10.62 -27.37
N VAL A 208 55.33 11.21 -26.17
CA VAL A 208 54.26 12.16 -25.91
C VAL A 208 54.53 13.36 -26.81
N ASP A 209 53.74 13.49 -27.86
CA ASP A 209 53.90 14.55 -28.84
C ASP A 209 53.69 15.90 -28.14
N LEU A 210 54.72 16.77 -28.21
CA LEU A 210 54.78 18.03 -27.45
C LEU A 210 53.58 18.94 -27.75
N ILE A 211 53.03 18.79 -28.95
CA ILE A 211 51.84 19.47 -29.45
C ILE A 211 50.59 19.04 -28.65
N THR A 212 50.44 17.75 -28.36
CA THR A 212 49.34 17.22 -27.55
C THR A 212 49.40 17.72 -26.12
N VAL A 213 50.60 17.85 -25.54
CA VAL A 213 50.79 18.42 -24.19
C VAL A 213 50.42 19.90 -24.16
N GLN A 214 50.89 20.69 -25.14
CA GLN A 214 50.52 22.11 -25.23
C GLN A 214 49.01 22.29 -25.43
N GLN A 215 48.38 21.44 -26.23
CA GLN A 215 46.94 21.49 -26.44
C GLN A 215 46.14 21.10 -25.19
N ALA A 216 46.57 20.08 -24.45
CA ALA A 216 45.99 19.72 -23.16
C ALA A 216 46.16 20.83 -22.11
N MET A 217 47.32 21.50 -22.08
CA MET A 217 47.53 22.67 -21.22
C MET A 217 46.63 23.85 -21.60
N ALA A 218 46.44 24.11 -22.89
CA ALA A 218 45.55 25.17 -23.36
C ALA A 218 44.07 24.88 -23.05
N GLU A 219 43.63 23.63 -23.20
CA GLU A 219 42.31 23.15 -22.77
C GLU A 219 42.13 23.34 -21.25
N LEU A 220 43.13 22.97 -20.46
CA LEU A 220 43.10 23.14 -19.00
C LEU A 220 42.97 24.61 -18.60
N ILE A 221 43.70 25.52 -19.26
CA ILE A 221 43.60 26.96 -19.02
C ILE A 221 42.22 27.49 -19.41
N LYS A 222 41.66 27.05 -20.55
CA LYS A 222 40.29 27.39 -20.95
C LYS A 222 39.27 26.90 -19.94
N MET A 223 39.45 25.70 -19.41
CA MET A 223 38.56 25.12 -18.41
C MET A 223 38.65 25.88 -17.08
N GLN A 224 39.85 26.25 -16.63
CA GLN A 224 40.03 27.11 -15.45
C GLN A 224 39.41 28.49 -15.65
N HIS A 225 39.53 29.07 -16.84
CA HIS A 225 38.91 30.36 -17.15
C HIS A 225 37.38 30.26 -17.21
N ALA A 226 36.83 29.17 -17.76
CA ALA A 226 35.40 28.88 -17.75
C ALA A 226 34.86 28.71 -16.33
N ILE A 227 35.60 28.04 -15.44
CA ILE A 227 35.24 27.91 -14.02
C ILE A 227 35.31 29.27 -13.29
N ALA A 228 36.33 30.07 -13.57
CA ALA A 228 36.50 31.39 -12.94
C ALA A 228 35.48 32.44 -13.43
N THR A 229 34.92 32.25 -14.64
CA THR A 229 33.93 33.16 -15.23
C THR A 229 32.50 32.63 -15.14
N ALA A 230 32.31 31.37 -14.74
CA ALA A 230 30.99 30.80 -14.50
C ALA A 230 30.31 31.51 -13.32
N PRO A 231 29.05 31.96 -13.45
CA PRO A 231 28.29 32.52 -12.33
C PRO A 231 27.88 31.37 -11.38
N SER A 232 28.80 30.98 -10.49
CA SER A 232 28.68 29.80 -9.61
C SER A 232 27.49 29.81 -8.63
N ASP A 233 26.79 30.94 -8.53
CA ASP A 233 25.84 31.19 -7.45
C ASP A 233 24.37 31.06 -7.86
N ALA A 234 24.05 31.11 -9.15
CA ALA A 234 22.66 31.11 -9.61
C ALA A 234 21.88 29.83 -9.23
N PRO A 235 22.38 28.60 -9.50
CA PRO A 235 21.68 27.37 -9.12
C PRO A 235 21.68 27.15 -7.60
N PHE A 236 22.72 27.58 -6.90
CA PHE A 236 22.80 27.49 -5.44
C PHE A 236 21.77 28.39 -4.74
N ARG A 237 21.61 29.64 -5.21
CA ARG A 237 20.60 30.59 -4.68
C ARG A 237 19.17 30.13 -4.95
N GLU A 238 18.92 29.46 -6.06
CA GLU A 238 17.60 28.88 -6.34
C GLU A 238 17.31 27.70 -5.42
N LEU A 239 18.29 26.83 -5.21
CA LEU A 239 18.17 25.70 -4.28
C LEU A 239 17.98 26.18 -2.82
N GLU A 240 18.65 27.26 -2.43
CA GLU A 240 18.47 27.90 -1.12
C GLU A 240 17.05 28.46 -0.94
N LYS A 241 16.48 29.07 -1.98
CA LYS A 241 15.08 29.52 -1.96
C LYS A 241 14.10 28.35 -1.82
N ILE A 242 14.32 27.27 -2.57
CA ILE A 242 13.48 26.06 -2.51
C ILE A 242 13.56 25.40 -1.13
N ASN A 243 14.75 25.33 -0.53
CA ASN A 243 14.90 24.81 0.83
C ASN A 243 14.24 25.74 1.86
N ALA A 244 14.40 27.05 1.74
CA ALA A 244 13.77 28.01 2.63
C ALA A 244 12.24 27.97 2.55
N THR A 245 11.65 27.77 1.35
CA THR A 245 10.20 27.61 1.22
C THR A 245 9.71 26.30 1.80
N ARG A 246 10.44 25.20 1.57
CA ARG A 246 10.12 23.89 2.14
C ARG A 246 10.12 23.92 3.67
N ILE A 247 11.12 24.54 4.29
CA ILE A 247 11.19 24.67 5.75
C ILE A 247 9.99 25.47 6.28
N ARG A 248 9.63 26.58 5.65
CA ARG A 248 8.46 27.39 6.05
C ARG A 248 7.14 26.62 5.92
N GLU A 249 6.98 25.87 4.83
CA GLU A 249 5.78 25.05 4.61
C GLU A 249 5.67 23.94 5.68
N GLU A 250 6.78 23.32 6.05
CA GLU A 250 6.81 22.31 7.11
C GLU A 250 6.51 22.91 8.49
N GLU A 251 7.07 24.08 8.80
CA GLU A 251 6.73 24.84 10.01
C GLU A 251 5.25 25.24 10.05
N GLU A 252 4.65 25.62 8.92
CA GLU A 252 3.22 25.93 8.87
C GLU A 252 2.36 24.68 9.08
N LYS A 253 2.74 23.56 8.46
CA LYS A 253 2.06 22.26 8.66
C LYS A 253 2.11 21.80 10.11
N THR A 254 3.25 21.96 10.78
CA THR A 254 3.38 21.60 12.21
C THR A 254 2.50 22.50 13.08
N LYS A 255 2.43 23.81 12.81
CA LYS A 255 1.51 24.73 13.50
C LYS A 255 0.04 24.35 13.27
N GLN A 256 -0.34 24.04 12.03
CA GLN A 256 -1.70 23.61 11.69
C GLN A 256 -2.07 22.31 12.42
N ARG A 257 -1.19 21.31 12.44
CA ARG A 257 -1.38 20.06 13.22
C ARG A 257 -1.56 20.33 14.71
N GLY A 258 -0.81 21.29 15.27
CA GLY A 258 -0.96 21.68 16.67
C GLY A 258 -2.33 22.27 17.00
N ILE A 259 -2.85 23.12 16.11
CA ILE A 259 -4.19 23.71 16.25
C ILE A 259 -5.27 22.62 16.12
N GLU A 260 -5.15 21.75 15.13
CA GLU A 260 -6.11 20.66 14.91
C GLU A 260 -6.17 19.71 16.12
N LEU A 261 -5.00 19.36 16.68
CA LEU A 261 -4.92 18.55 17.89
C LEU A 261 -5.60 19.23 19.09
N GLN A 262 -5.42 20.53 19.29
CA GLN A 262 -6.13 21.27 20.35
C GLN A 262 -7.65 21.23 20.15
N ILE A 263 -8.12 21.42 18.92
CA ILE A 263 -9.55 21.36 18.58
C ILE A 263 -10.10 19.96 18.89
N GLU A 264 -9.37 18.91 18.53
CA GLU A 264 -9.78 17.53 18.79
C GLU A 264 -9.81 17.21 20.30
N ILE A 265 -8.83 17.69 21.06
CA ILE A 265 -8.83 17.59 22.53
C ILE A 265 -10.06 18.29 23.12
N GLN A 266 -10.44 19.46 22.63
CA GLN A 266 -11.64 20.15 23.11
C GLN A 266 -12.93 19.41 22.73
N ARG A 267 -13.00 18.88 21.50
CA ARG A 267 -14.16 18.09 21.02
C ARG A 267 -14.35 16.82 21.84
N THR A 268 -13.26 16.11 22.11
CA THR A 268 -13.28 14.89 22.93
C THR A 268 -13.70 15.19 24.36
N LYS A 269 -13.16 16.24 24.99
CA LYS A 269 -13.61 16.71 26.32
C LYS A 269 -15.11 17.05 26.34
N ARG A 270 -15.60 17.80 25.35
CA ARG A 270 -17.03 18.13 25.25
C ARG A 270 -17.91 16.87 25.16
N ARG A 271 -17.49 15.90 24.34
CA ARG A 271 -18.21 14.64 24.19
C ARG A 271 -18.21 13.80 25.48
N GLN A 272 -17.10 13.82 26.23
CA GLN A 272 -17.05 13.15 27.53
C GLN A 272 -18.04 13.76 28.53
N LEU A 273 -18.07 15.10 28.62
CA LEU A 273 -19.04 15.79 29.47
C LEU A 273 -20.50 15.51 29.07
N GLU A 274 -20.80 15.45 27.78
CA GLU A 274 -22.13 15.10 27.28
C GLU A 274 -22.54 13.67 27.67
N LEU A 275 -21.61 12.71 27.54
CA LEU A 275 -21.84 11.32 27.97
C LEU A 275 -21.99 11.20 29.49
N GLU A 276 -21.25 11.98 30.27
CA GLU A 276 -21.39 12.04 31.73
C GLU A 276 -22.76 12.59 32.12
N PHE A 277 -23.20 13.68 31.49
CA PHE A 277 -24.52 14.26 31.69
C PHE A 277 -25.64 13.24 31.36
N GLU A 278 -25.55 12.58 30.20
CA GLU A 278 -26.55 11.58 29.79
C GLU A 278 -26.58 10.35 30.74
N ARG A 279 -25.43 9.97 31.30
CA ARG A 279 -25.36 8.91 32.32
C ARG A 279 -26.00 9.35 33.63
N GLU A 280 -25.77 10.58 34.06
CA GLU A 280 -26.34 11.14 35.27
C GLU A 280 -27.87 11.29 35.15
N GLU A 281 -28.36 11.72 33.99
CA GLU A 281 -29.79 11.76 33.69
C GLU A 281 -30.43 10.37 33.79
N ARG A 282 -29.86 9.37 33.10
CA ARG A 282 -30.35 7.98 33.20
C ARG A 282 -30.28 7.42 34.63
N LYS A 283 -29.28 7.82 35.41
CA LYS A 283 -29.15 7.41 36.80
C LYS A 283 -30.27 8.04 37.64
N LYS A 284 -30.55 9.33 37.44
CA LYS A 284 -31.64 10.04 38.11
C LYS A 284 -32.99 9.39 37.78
N ASP A 285 -33.25 9.07 36.52
CA ASP A 285 -34.48 8.37 36.12
C ASP A 285 -34.61 7.02 36.85
N ARG A 286 -33.54 6.24 36.92
CA ARG A 286 -33.52 4.97 37.67
C ARG A 286 -33.80 5.17 39.16
N GLU A 287 -33.25 6.22 39.76
CA GLU A 287 -33.50 6.55 41.16
C GLU A 287 -34.95 6.99 41.40
N GLU A 288 -35.54 7.75 40.48
CA GLU A 288 -36.96 8.12 40.53
C GLU A 288 -37.87 6.91 40.39
N HIS A 289 -37.60 6.03 39.42
CA HIS A 289 -38.28 4.75 39.29
C HIS A 289 -38.14 3.89 40.55
N ALA A 290 -36.94 3.80 41.12
CA ALA A 290 -36.70 3.05 42.36
C ALA A 290 -37.48 3.63 43.55
N LYS A 291 -37.56 4.97 43.67
CA LYS A 291 -38.37 5.65 44.69
C LYS A 291 -39.86 5.34 44.54
N LEU A 292 -40.38 5.36 43.30
CA LEU A 292 -41.78 5.00 43.03
C LEU A 292 -42.07 3.55 43.42
N ILE A 293 -41.19 2.62 43.05
CA ILE A 293 -41.31 1.22 43.44
C ILE A 293 -41.27 1.07 44.96
N ALA A 294 -40.31 1.70 45.63
CA ALA A 294 -40.20 1.65 47.10
C ALA A 294 -41.45 2.22 47.79
N SER A 295 -42.00 3.33 47.29
CA SER A 295 -43.25 3.91 47.81
C SER A 295 -44.44 2.98 47.61
N LEU A 296 -44.53 2.30 46.46
CA LEU A 296 -45.58 1.32 46.20
C LEU A 296 -45.46 0.12 47.14
N VAL A 297 -44.25 -0.41 47.32
CA VAL A 297 -43.98 -1.52 48.24
C VAL A 297 -44.36 -1.14 49.68
N GLN A 298 -43.96 0.04 50.16
CA GLN A 298 -44.33 0.52 51.50
C GLN A 298 -45.85 0.64 51.70
N ARG A 299 -46.61 0.98 50.65
CA ARG A 299 -48.08 1.05 50.70
C ARG A 299 -48.74 -0.33 50.66
N LEU A 300 -48.07 -1.33 50.11
CA LEU A 300 -48.54 -2.72 50.01
C LEU A 300 -48.10 -3.59 51.18
N GLU A 301 -47.17 -3.14 52.03
CA GLU A 301 -46.82 -3.84 53.25
C GLU A 301 -48.03 -3.85 54.21
N PRO A 302 -48.52 -5.04 54.63
CA PRO A 302 -49.61 -5.11 55.60
C PRO A 302 -49.13 -4.52 56.92
N LYS A 303 -49.94 -3.65 57.53
CA LYS A 303 -49.72 -3.23 58.93
C LYS A 303 -49.68 -4.51 59.77
N LYS A 304 -48.51 -4.83 60.31
CA LYS A 304 -48.36 -5.84 61.35
C LYS A 304 -49.03 -5.28 62.60
N ASP A 305 -50.28 -5.68 62.81
CA ASP A 305 -50.95 -5.60 64.12
C ASP A 305 -50.41 -6.69 65.05
#